data_AF-A0A3D3GZ58-F1
#
_entry.id   AF-A0A3D3GZ58-F1
#
_cell.length_a   1.000
_cell.length_b   1.000
_cell.length_c   1.000
_cell.angle_alpha   90.00
_cell.angle_beta   90.00
_cell.angle_gamma   90.00
#
_symmetry.space_group_name_H-M   'P 1'
#
loop_
_entity.id
_entity.type
_entity.pdbx_description
1 polymer ?
#
loop_
_entity_poly.entity_id
_entity_poly.type
_entity_poly.pdbx_seq_one_letter_code
_entity_poly.pdbx_strand_id
1 'polypeptide(L)' 'MAGMTGRSMVFAPTWLEGSTKPNQYGNTVISAHNDSHFNVLENSDIGDELLLEDQQDKMLSYRIITIDVVPQYD' A
#
# COMPACT_ATOMS: atom_id res chain seq x y z
N MET A 1 -0.67 10.32 -17.02
CA MET A 1 0.64 9.80 -16.55
C MET A 1 0.85 10.33 -15.15
N ALA A 2 0.23 9.69 -14.15
CA ALA A 2 0.32 10.09 -12.75
C ALA A 2 1.28 9.16 -11.99
N GLY A 3 2.34 8.73 -12.68
CA GLY A 3 3.41 7.94 -12.10
C GLY A 3 4.27 8.82 -11.20
N MET A 4 4.18 8.58 -9.89
CA MET A 4 5.25 8.80 -8.90
C MET A 4 6.06 10.11 -9.05
N THR A 5 5.40 11.23 -9.36
CA THR A 5 6.05 12.55 -9.22
C THR A 5 5.81 13.02 -7.79
N GLY A 6 6.87 13.47 -7.10
CA GLY A 6 6.90 13.75 -5.65
C GLY A 6 5.90 14.79 -5.10
N ARG A 7 4.93 15.25 -5.90
CA ARG A 7 3.85 16.15 -5.48
C ARG A 7 2.58 15.40 -5.00
N SER A 8 2.44 14.10 -5.31
CA SER A 8 1.28 13.30 -4.88
C SER A 8 1.50 12.54 -3.57
N MET A 9 2.76 12.31 -3.17
CA MET A 9 3.12 11.47 -2.01
C MET A 9 3.05 12.18 -0.65
N VAL A 10 2.89 13.51 -0.61
CA VAL A 10 2.89 14.29 0.65
C VAL A 10 1.54 14.22 1.39
N PHE A 11 0.49 13.68 0.75
CA PHE A 11 -0.89 13.81 1.28
C PHE A 11 -1.59 12.49 1.59
N ALA A 12 -1.25 11.39 0.90
CA ALA A 12 -1.90 10.10 1.10
C ALA A 12 -1.07 8.93 0.52
N PRO A 13 -1.35 7.69 0.96
CA PRO A 13 -0.96 6.49 0.21
C PRO A 13 -1.39 6.55 -1.25
N THR A 14 -0.55 6.05 -2.14
CA THR A 14 -0.79 6.06 -3.59
C THR A 14 -0.78 4.64 -4.15
N TRP A 15 -1.74 4.32 -5.00
CA TRP A 15 -1.77 3.09 -5.78
C TRP A 15 -0.82 3.19 -7.00
N LEU A 16 -0.05 2.14 -7.25
CA LEU A 16 0.83 2.06 -8.42
C LEU A 16 0.02 1.79 -9.70
N GLU A 17 -0.04 2.79 -10.58
CA GLU A 17 -0.63 2.68 -11.92
C GLU A 17 0.06 1.54 -12.70
N GLY A 18 -0.69 0.47 -13.00
CA GLY A 18 -0.16 -0.74 -13.67
C GLY A 18 -0.20 -2.00 -12.79
N SER A 19 -0.40 -1.86 -11.48
CA SER A 19 -0.81 -2.99 -10.63
C SER A 19 -2.32 -3.25 -10.76
N THR A 20 -2.82 -4.32 -10.15
CA THR A 20 -4.27 -4.56 -10.07
C THR A 20 -4.93 -3.44 -9.26
N LYS A 21 -6.16 -3.05 -9.60
CA LYS A 21 -6.90 -2.06 -8.83
C LYS A 21 -7.20 -2.59 -7.41
N PRO A 22 -7.25 -1.71 -6.39
CA PRO A 22 -7.75 -2.06 -5.07
C PRO A 22 -9.05 -2.86 -5.16
N ASN A 23 -9.16 -3.90 -4.33
CA ASN A 23 -10.36 -4.73 -4.18
C ASN A 23 -10.77 -5.52 -5.44
N GLN A 24 -9.85 -5.69 -6.39
CA GLN A 24 -9.99 -6.59 -7.53
C GLN A 24 -9.04 -7.79 -7.41
N TYR A 25 -9.36 -8.86 -8.15
CA TYR A 25 -8.54 -10.07 -8.16
C TYR A 25 -7.19 -9.82 -8.85
N GLY A 26 -6.10 -9.99 -8.10
CA GLY A 26 -4.73 -9.80 -8.56
C GLY A 26 -3.85 -9.12 -7.50
N ASN A 27 -2.63 -8.74 -7.87
CA ASN A 27 -1.71 -8.06 -6.96
C ASN A 27 -1.86 -6.53 -7.06
N THR A 28 -2.23 -5.89 -5.96
CA THR A 28 -2.36 -4.43 -5.84
C THR A 28 -1.14 -3.90 -5.10
N VAL A 29 -0.48 -2.88 -5.66
CA VAL A 29 0.68 -2.26 -5.01
C VAL A 29 0.30 -0.86 -4.52
N ILE A 30 0.52 -0.61 -3.23
CA ILE A 30 0.28 0.67 -2.57
C ILE A 30 1.60 1.14 -1.96
N SER A 31 1.94 2.41 -2.17
CA SER A 31 3.16 3.02 -1.64
C SER A 31 2.83 4.30 -0.90
N ALA A 32 3.48 4.51 0.24
CA ALA A 32 3.37 5.74 1.01
C ALA A 32 4.67 5.99 1.77
N HIS A 33 4.79 7.17 2.37
CA HIS A 33 5.90 7.50 3.26
C HIS A 33 5.85 6.63 4.54
N ASN A 34 6.96 5.96 4.85
CA ASN A 34 7.06 5.07 6.02
C ASN A 34 6.99 5.83 7.34
N ASP A 35 7.53 7.05 7.40
CA ASP A 35 7.61 7.88 8.60
C ASP A 35 6.31 8.64 8.94
N SER A 36 5.29 8.54 8.07
CA SER A 36 4.01 9.22 8.24
C SER A 36 2.84 8.29 7.97
N HIS A 37 2.50 8.07 6.70
CA HIS A 37 1.33 7.30 6.31
C HIS A 37 1.43 5.81 6.64
N PHE A 38 2.62 5.22 6.55
CA PHE A 38 2.88 3.80 6.78
C PHE A 38 3.57 3.51 8.11
N ASN A 39 3.65 4.48 9.03
CA ASN A 39 4.29 4.26 10.33
C ASN A 39 3.63 3.13 11.15
N VAL A 40 2.34 2.88 10.90
CA VAL A 40 1.56 1.76 11.44
C VAL A 40 2.19 0.41 11.09
N LEU A 41 2.84 0.28 9.93
CA LEU A 41 3.47 -0.97 9.50
C LEU A 41 4.75 -1.30 10.28
N GLU A 42 5.36 -0.34 10.96
CA GLU A 42 6.55 -0.59 11.80
C GLU A 42 6.27 -1.59 12.92
N ASN A 43 5.03 -1.63 13.42
CA ASN A 43 4.62 -2.49 14.52
C ASN A 43 3.69 -3.63 14.08
N SER A 44 3.59 -3.88 12.78
CA SER A 44 2.73 -4.94 12.24
C SER A 44 3.44 -6.28 12.24
N ASP A 45 2.70 -7.34 12.57
CA ASP A 45 3.19 -8.72 12.59
C ASP A 45 2.54 -9.57 11.49
N ILE A 46 3.19 -10.70 11.16
CA ILE A 46 2.57 -11.73 10.32
C ILE A 46 1.29 -12.23 10.99
N GLY A 47 0.18 -12.20 10.25
CA GLY A 47 -1.14 -12.56 10.75
C GLY A 47 -2.04 -11.36 11.04
N ASP A 48 -1.49 -10.15 11.15
CA ASP A 48 -2.27 -8.93 11.33
C ASP A 48 -3.18 -8.68 10.12
N GLU A 49 -4.28 -7.99 10.38
CA GLU A 49 -5.25 -7.62 9.36
C GLU A 49 -5.16 -6.13 9.03
N LEU A 50 -5.19 -5.84 7.72
CA LEU A 50 -5.23 -4.51 7.14
C LEU A 50 -6.56 -4.34 6.41
N LEU A 51 -7.20 -3.18 6.58
CA LEU A 51 -8.40 -2.82 5.83
C LEU A 51 -8.03 -1.91 4.66
N LEU A 52 -8.52 -2.25 3.47
CA LEU A 52 -8.39 -1.40 2.28
C LEU A 52 -9.77 -0.94 1.82
N GLU A 53 -9.93 0.38 1.78
CA GLU A 53 -11.07 1.06 1.19
C GLU A 53 -10.73 1.45 -0.26
N ASP A 54 -11.60 1.12 -1.21
CA ASP A 54 -11.47 1.63 -2.58
C ASP A 54 -12.31 2.90 -2.81
N GLN A 55 -12.21 3.48 -4.01
CA GLN A 55 -12.95 4.70 -4.36
C GLN A 55 -14.48 4.52 -4.49
N GLN A 56 -14.99 3.30 -4.30
CA GLN A 56 -16.41 2.99 -4.26
C GLN A 56 -16.88 2.66 -2.81
N ASP A 57 -16.12 3.08 -1.80
CA ASP A 57 -16.38 2.86 -0.37
C ASP A 57 -16.45 1.36 0.01
N LYS A 58 -15.90 0.48 -0.83
CA LYS A 58 -15.86 -0.95 -0.53
C LYS A 58 -14.65 -1.25 0.34
N MET A 59 -14.92 -1.96 1.44
CA MET A 59 -13.90 -2.42 2.39
C MET A 59 -13.57 -3.89 2.18
N LEU A 60 -12.28 -4.23 2.16
CA LEU A 60 -11.78 -5.60 2.19
C LEU A 60 -10.65 -5.75 3.22
N SER A 61 -10.68 -6.87 3.95
CA SER A 61 -9.62 -7.24 4.89
C SER A 61 -8.54 -8.06 4.16
N TYR A 62 -7.29 -7.67 4.39
CA TYR A 62 -6.09 -8.35 3.91
C TYR A 62 -5.31 -8.83 5.12
N ARG A 63 -4.74 -10.02 5.06
CA ARG A 63 -3.87 -10.55 6.10
C ARG A 63 -2.42 -10.43 5.69
N ILE A 64 -1.57 -9.95 6.57
CA ILE A 64 -0.13 -9.94 6.35
C ILE A 64 0.38 -11.38 6.40
N ILE A 65 0.93 -11.86 5.29
CA ILE A 65 1.52 -13.21 5.18
C ILE A 65 3.04 -13.19 5.09
N THR A 66 3.62 -12.05 4.73
CA THR A 66 5.08 -11.86 4.56
C THR A 66 5.43 -10.39 4.76
N ILE A 67 6.58 -10.11 5.37
CA ILE A 67 7.18 -8.78 5.52
C ILE A 67 8.64 -8.92 5.13
N ASP A 68 9.08 -8.17 4.13
CA ASP A 68 10.46 -8.18 3.63
C ASP A 68 11.03 -6.75 3.62
N VAL A 69 12.25 -6.58 4.10
CA VAL A 69 13.03 -5.35 3.97
C VAL A 69 14.15 -5.60 2.96
N VAL A 70 14.03 -4.97 1.79
CA VAL A 70 14.97 -5.15 0.67
C VAL A 70 15.87 -3.93 0.49
N PRO A 71 17.12 -4.12 0.03
CA PRO A 71 18.01 -3.00 -0.31
C PRO A 71 17.46 -2.22 -1.52
N GLN A 72 17.73 -0.91 -1.59
CA GLN A 72 17.25 -0.03 -2.67
C GLN A 72 17.89 -0.32 -4.05
N TYR A 73 18.98 -1.08 -4.09
CA TYR A 73 19.68 -1.44 -5.32
C TYR A 73 19.35 -2.89 -5.69
N ASP A 74 18.17 -3.09 -6.28
CA ASP A 74 17.79 -4.25 -7.09
C ASP A 74 16.78 -3.81 -8.17
#